data_AF-A0A139QKV7-F1
#
_entry.id   AF-A0A139QKV7-F1
#
_cell.length_a   1.000
_cell.length_b   1.000
_cell.length_c   1.000
_cell.angle_alpha   90.00
_cell.angle_beta   90.00
_cell.angle_gamma   90.00
#
_symmetry.space_group_name_H-M   'P 1'
#
loop_
_entity.id
_entity.type
_entity.pdbx_description
1 polymer ?
#
loop_
_entity_poly.entity_id
_entity_poly.type
_entity_poly.pdbx_seq_one_letter_code
_entity_poly.pdbx_strand_id
1 'polypeptide(L)'
;MDSETHHSGNYIIYTDGSYKKYNKNKVKASGAYIILSERNEVILKGKNVIPNTKEKLLNSTGAELFSVIIALKALRKISKDADRVTVKIMTDYQELKRFHKMLNYHGKSHYKKQKFKEKRQTFQWNWYYSNLRQVFRLYKELGKELTLEIEWCQGHAGVFWNEQANSLARKVVKKSKSK
;
A
#
# COMPACT_ATOMS: atom_id res chain seq x y z
N MET A 1 -24.51 -23.92 -21.92
CA MET A 1 -24.44 -23.97 -20.44
C MET A 1 -23.12 -23.31 -20.13
N ASP A 2 -23.14 -21.98 -20.11
CA ASP A 2 -21.93 -21.18 -20.23
C ASP A 2 -21.31 -21.10 -18.84
N SER A 3 -20.25 -21.88 -18.63
CA SER A 3 -19.39 -21.68 -17.48
C SER A 3 -18.76 -20.31 -17.64
N GLU A 4 -19.35 -19.28 -17.03
CA GLU A 4 -18.71 -17.97 -16.87
C GLU A 4 -17.36 -18.20 -16.19
N THR A 5 -16.30 -18.25 -16.99
CA THR A 5 -14.94 -18.25 -16.49
C THR A 5 -14.68 -16.86 -15.92
N HIS A 6 -14.99 -16.65 -14.65
CA HIS A 6 -14.63 -15.42 -13.95
C HIS A 6 -13.13 -15.18 -14.10
N HIS A 7 -12.75 -14.06 -14.70
CA HIS A 7 -11.35 -13.74 -14.92
C HIS A 7 -10.73 -13.29 -13.59
N SER A 8 -9.79 -14.07 -13.06
CA SER A 8 -9.09 -13.76 -11.81
C SER A 8 -7.71 -13.14 -12.08
N GLY A 9 -7.37 -12.12 -11.31
CA GLY A 9 -6.06 -11.47 -11.36
C GLY A 9 -5.34 -11.59 -10.01
N ASN A 10 -4.20 -12.29 -10.00
CA ASN A 10 -3.37 -12.46 -8.82
C ASN A 10 -2.10 -11.62 -8.92
N TYR A 11 -1.83 -10.82 -7.89
CA TYR A 11 -0.74 -9.85 -7.90
C TYR A 11 0.05 -9.88 -6.60
N ILE A 12 1.35 -9.60 -6.72
CA ILE A 12 2.23 -9.37 -5.57
C ILE A 12 2.67 -7.90 -5.62
N ILE A 13 2.49 -7.17 -4.53
CA ILE A 13 2.91 -5.78 -4.41
C ILE A 13 3.97 -5.66 -3.33
N TYR A 14 5.14 -5.18 -3.69
CA TYR A 14 6.14 -4.71 -2.73
C TYR A 14 5.96 -3.21 -2.51
N THR A 15 5.92 -2.78 -1.24
CA THR A 15 5.72 -1.37 -0.88
C THR A 15 6.73 -0.91 0.15
N ASP A 16 7.20 0.32 0.03
CA ASP A 16 8.13 0.94 0.98
C ASP A 16 7.88 2.45 1.11
N GLY A 17 7.98 2.95 2.34
CA GLY A 17 7.95 4.35 2.70
C GLY A 17 9.35 4.92 2.99
N SER A 18 9.59 6.15 2.53
CA SER A 18 10.78 6.89 2.93
C SER A 18 10.44 8.26 3.45
N TYR A 19 11.04 8.62 4.59
CA TYR A 19 10.90 9.91 5.23
C TYR A 19 12.27 10.48 5.57
N LYS A 20 12.47 11.78 5.31
CA LYS A 20 13.69 12.50 5.68
C LYS A 20 13.37 13.90 6.18
N LYS A 21 13.84 14.21 7.38
CA LYS A 21 13.91 15.57 7.92
C LYS A 21 15.26 16.17 7.57
N TYR A 22 15.27 17.33 6.92
CA TYR A 22 16.50 18.04 6.55
C TYR A 22 16.85 19.13 7.55
N ASN A 23 15.87 19.90 8.01
CA ASN A 23 15.98 20.90 9.06
C ASN A 23 14.60 21.07 9.75
N LYS A 24 14.46 22.02 10.68
CA LYS A 24 13.23 22.23 11.46
C LYS A 24 11.97 22.38 10.60
N ASN A 25 12.09 22.98 9.40
CA ASN A 25 10.94 23.34 8.56
C ASN A 25 10.88 22.57 7.22
N LYS A 26 11.87 21.72 6.92
CA LYS A 26 11.97 21.00 5.65
C LYS A 26 11.99 19.51 5.88
N VAL A 27 10.85 18.89 5.61
CA VAL A 27 10.66 17.43 5.59
C VAL A 27 10.28 16.99 4.19
N LYS A 28 10.65 15.76 3.82
CA LYS A 28 10.13 15.09 2.63
C LYS A 28 9.73 13.67 3.01
N ALA A 29 8.61 13.23 2.46
CA ALA A 29 8.16 11.85 2.57
C ALA A 29 7.71 11.35 1.19
N SER A 30 7.88 10.06 0.93
CA SER A 30 7.47 9.43 -0.31
C SER A 30 7.11 7.97 -0.07
N GLY A 31 6.18 7.46 -0.87
CA GLY A 31 5.94 6.01 -0.98
C GLY A 31 6.37 5.50 -2.35
N ALA A 32 6.81 4.25 -2.40
CA ALA A 32 7.07 3.54 -3.64
C ALA A 32 6.42 2.15 -3.64
N TYR A 33 6.21 1.62 -4.84
CA TYR A 33 5.66 0.29 -5.01
C TYR A 33 6.20 -0.39 -6.27
N ILE A 34 6.16 -1.72 -6.24
CA ILE A 34 6.43 -2.59 -7.38
C ILE A 34 5.31 -3.63 -7.42
N ILE A 35 4.59 -3.70 -8.54
CA ILE A 35 3.54 -4.69 -8.80
C ILE A 35 4.13 -5.76 -9.71
N LEU A 36 4.02 -7.01 -9.26
CA LEU A 36 4.37 -8.21 -10.00
C LEU A 36 3.12 -9.01 -10.34
N SER A 37 3.19 -9.80 -11.41
CA SER A 37 2.27 -10.93 -11.62
C SER A 37 2.54 -12.04 -10.60
N GLU A 38 1.66 -13.03 -10.53
CA GLU A 38 1.87 -14.26 -9.76
C GLU A 38 3.13 -15.04 -10.17
N ARG A 39 3.63 -14.82 -11.40
CA ARG A 39 4.88 -15.42 -11.92
C ARG A 39 6.13 -14.61 -11.57
N ASN A 40 6.02 -13.63 -10.67
CA ASN A 40 7.08 -12.68 -10.30
C ASN A 40 7.60 -11.80 -11.45
N GLU A 41 6.83 -11.63 -12.53
CA GLU A 41 7.18 -10.71 -13.61
C GLU A 41 6.77 -9.29 -13.23
N VAL A 42 7.62 -8.31 -13.51
CA VAL A 42 7.31 -6.91 -13.22
C VAL A 42 6.24 -6.40 -14.16
N ILE A 43 5.10 -5.99 -13.60
CA ILE A 43 4.03 -5.32 -14.35
C ILE A 43 4.20 -3.80 -14.30
N LEU A 44 4.41 -3.26 -13.10
CA LEU A 44 4.47 -1.81 -12.89
C LEU A 44 5.36 -1.44 -11.71
N LYS A 45 6.07 -0.32 -11.84
CA LYS A 45 6.83 0.31 -10.74
C LYS A 45 6.37 1.76 -10.61
N GLY A 46 6.22 2.25 -9.39
CA GLY A 46 5.82 3.63 -9.16
C GLY A 46 6.37 4.20 -7.86
N LYS A 47 6.43 5.53 -7.79
CA LYS A 47 6.85 6.27 -6.59
C LYS A 47 6.27 7.67 -6.62
N ASN A 48 5.83 8.16 -5.47
CA ASN A 48 5.20 9.47 -5.34
C ASN A 48 5.68 10.18 -4.08
N VAL A 49 5.95 11.48 -4.21
CA VAL A 49 6.13 12.39 -3.07
C VAL A 49 4.79 12.56 -2.38
N ILE A 50 4.78 12.54 -1.04
CA ILE A 50 3.62 12.98 -0.27
C ILE A 50 3.59 14.52 -0.33
N PRO A 51 2.53 15.13 -0.87
CA PRO A 51 2.44 16.58 -0.97
C PRO A 51 2.56 17.25 0.39
N ASN A 52 3.24 18.40 0.45
CA ASN A 52 3.43 19.15 1.70
C ASN A 52 2.09 19.55 2.36
N THR A 53 1.03 19.70 1.56
CA THR A 53 -0.34 19.98 2.05
C THR A 53 -0.92 18.86 2.93
N LYS A 54 -0.32 17.66 2.94
CA LYS A 54 -0.68 16.54 3.81
C LYS A 54 0.28 16.44 4.99
N GLU A 55 0.49 17.53 5.72
CA GLU A 55 1.50 17.65 6.79
C GLU A 55 1.47 16.49 7.79
N LYS A 56 0.27 16.07 8.20
CA LYS A 56 0.09 14.96 9.16
C LYS A 56 0.52 13.58 8.60
N LEU A 57 0.77 13.45 7.30
CA LEU A 57 1.36 12.25 6.68
C LEU A 57 2.87 12.37 6.45
N LEU A 58 3.50 13.53 6.70
CA LEU A 58 4.93 13.74 6.50
C LEU A 58 5.75 13.15 7.66
N ASN A 59 5.67 11.84 7.84
CA ASN A 59 6.46 11.05 8.77
C ASN A 59 6.63 9.61 8.25
N SER A 60 7.39 8.78 8.96
CA SER A 60 7.68 7.40 8.54
C SER A 60 6.40 6.58 8.32
N THR A 61 5.52 6.50 9.33
CA THR A 61 4.24 5.77 9.23
C THR A 61 3.37 6.27 8.08
N GLY A 62 3.28 7.59 7.88
CA GLY A 62 2.52 8.17 6.78
C GLY A 62 3.08 7.77 5.42
N ALA A 63 4.41 7.67 5.27
CA ALA A 63 5.07 7.18 4.06
C ALA A 63 4.75 5.72 3.78
N GLU A 64 4.83 4.85 4.80
CA GLU A 64 4.49 3.42 4.67
C GLU A 64 3.04 3.25 4.21
N LEU A 65 2.09 3.87 4.90
CA LEU A 65 0.68 3.72 4.60
C LEU A 65 0.30 4.36 3.25
N PHE A 66 0.95 5.45 2.88
CA PHE A 66 0.74 6.09 1.59
C PHE A 66 1.17 5.20 0.43
N SER A 67 2.31 4.50 0.56
CA SER A 67 2.85 3.61 -0.47
C SER A 67 1.85 2.51 -0.87
N VAL A 68 1.16 1.92 0.10
CA VAL A 68 0.11 0.91 -0.11
C VAL A 68 -1.08 1.50 -0.87
N ILE A 69 -1.56 2.68 -0.48
CA ILE A 69 -2.73 3.30 -1.12
C ILE A 69 -2.45 3.67 -2.58
N ILE A 70 -1.26 4.20 -2.89
CA ILE A 70 -0.91 4.51 -4.29
C ILE A 70 -0.74 3.25 -5.12
N ALA A 71 -0.22 2.16 -4.54
CA ALA A 71 -0.07 0.88 -5.21
C ALA A 71 -1.43 0.28 -5.58
N LEU A 72 -2.38 0.26 -4.64
CA LEU A 72 -3.74 -0.24 -4.88
C LEU A 72 -4.50 0.59 -5.91
N LYS A 73 -4.30 1.92 -5.93
CA LYS A 73 -4.86 2.80 -6.96
C LYS A 73 -4.27 2.53 -8.34
N ALA A 74 -2.99 2.20 -8.42
CA ALA A 74 -2.32 1.83 -9.66
C ALA A 74 -2.79 0.45 -10.14
N LEU A 75 -2.88 -0.53 -9.23
CA LEU A 75 -3.37 -1.87 -9.52
C LEU A 75 -4.75 -1.84 -10.18
N ARG A 76 -5.68 -1.04 -9.64
CA ARG A 76 -7.03 -0.93 -10.21
C ARG A 76 -7.05 -0.56 -11.70
N LYS A 77 -6.06 0.20 -12.17
CA LYS A 77 -5.97 0.60 -13.58
C LYS A 77 -5.52 -0.54 -14.49
N ILE A 78 -4.69 -1.45 -13.96
CA ILE A 78 -4.14 -2.58 -14.73
C ILE A 78 -5.00 -3.84 -14.61
N SER A 79 -5.71 -4.03 -13.50
CA SER A 79 -6.61 -5.16 -13.26
C SER A 79 -8.04 -4.91 -13.79
N LYS A 80 -8.15 -4.12 -14.86
CA LYS A 80 -9.45 -3.66 -15.40
C LYS A 80 -10.30 -4.78 -15.99
N ASP A 81 -9.69 -5.88 -16.39
CA ASP A 81 -10.38 -7.00 -17.05
C ASP A 81 -10.65 -8.16 -16.08
N ALA A 82 -10.17 -8.09 -14.83
CA ALA A 82 -10.39 -9.12 -13.81
C ALA A 82 -11.63 -8.83 -12.96
N ASP A 83 -12.49 -9.84 -12.78
CA ASP A 83 -13.67 -9.80 -11.92
C ASP A 83 -13.28 -9.98 -10.46
N ARG A 84 -12.26 -10.81 -10.20
CA ARG A 84 -11.73 -11.07 -8.86
C ARG A 84 -10.25 -10.74 -8.84
N VAL A 85 -9.84 -9.88 -7.91
CA VAL A 85 -8.46 -9.44 -7.76
C VAL A 85 -7.94 -9.83 -6.39
N THR A 86 -6.95 -10.70 -6.36
CA THR A 86 -6.26 -11.09 -5.12
C THR A 86 -4.87 -10.46 -5.11
N VAL A 87 -4.52 -9.84 -3.99
CA VAL A 87 -3.27 -9.10 -3.85
C VAL A 87 -2.55 -9.51 -2.60
N LYS A 88 -1.33 -10.01 -2.76
CA LYS A 88 -0.37 -10.17 -1.67
C LYS A 88 0.47 -8.91 -1.54
N ILE A 89 0.32 -8.17 -0.45
CA ILE A 89 1.10 -6.98 -0.13
C ILE A 89 2.27 -7.39 0.76
N MET A 90 3.47 -7.23 0.23
CA MET A 90 4.76 -7.41 0.89
C MET A 90 5.26 -6.05 1.39
N THR A 91 5.48 -5.92 2.69
CA THR A 91 5.99 -4.69 3.31
C THR A 91 6.89 -5.02 4.51
N ASP A 92 7.85 -4.17 4.82
CA ASP A 92 8.64 -4.26 6.05
C ASP A 92 8.00 -3.54 7.25
N TYR A 93 6.90 -2.83 7.04
CA TYR A 93 6.13 -2.19 8.10
C TYR A 93 5.24 -3.17 8.86
N GLN A 94 5.79 -3.78 9.91
CA GLN A 94 5.16 -4.82 10.74
C GLN A 94 3.75 -4.46 11.25
N GLU A 95 3.51 -3.19 11.60
CA GLU A 95 2.23 -2.75 12.16
C GLU A 95 1.07 -2.90 11.15
N LEU A 96 1.35 -2.91 9.84
CA LEU A 96 0.32 -3.11 8.81
C LEU A 96 -0.35 -4.48 8.93
N LYS A 97 0.44 -5.54 9.14
CA LYS A 97 -0.08 -6.90 9.32
C LYS A 97 -0.97 -6.98 10.56
N ARG A 98 -0.55 -6.36 11.66
CA ARG A 98 -1.35 -6.29 12.90
C ARG A 98 -2.67 -5.56 12.67
N PHE A 99 -2.63 -4.42 11.99
CA PHE A 99 -3.82 -3.62 11.68
C PHE A 99 -4.85 -4.40 10.84
N HIS A 100 -4.40 -5.07 9.76
CA HIS A 100 -5.30 -5.85 8.90
C HIS A 100 -5.88 -7.09 9.59
N LYS A 101 -5.13 -7.76 10.49
CA LYS A 101 -5.70 -8.82 11.33
C LYS A 101 -6.88 -8.33 12.18
N MET A 102 -6.78 -7.13 12.75
CA MET A 102 -7.87 -6.55 13.54
C MET A 102 -9.09 -6.18 12.68
N LEU A 103 -8.86 -5.71 11.44
CA LEU A 103 -9.94 -5.44 10.49
C LEU A 103 -10.71 -6.70 10.09
N ASN A 104 -10.02 -7.85 10.02
CA ASN A 104 -10.59 -9.13 9.62
C ASN A 104 -11.22 -9.95 10.77
N TYR A 105 -11.18 -9.45 12.01
CA TYR A 105 -11.57 -10.22 13.22
C TYR A 105 -13.08 -10.58 13.32
N HIS A 106 -13.91 -10.24 12.33
CA HIS A 106 -15.33 -10.59 12.33
C HIS A 106 -15.81 -11.15 10.99
N GLY A 107 -15.22 -12.27 10.52
CA GLY A 107 -15.84 -13.37 9.73
C GLY A 107 -16.80 -13.06 8.57
N LYS A 108 -16.94 -11.81 8.16
CA LYS A 108 -17.80 -11.31 7.09
C LYS A 108 -16.98 -10.20 6.44
N SER A 109 -17.02 -10.16 5.11
CA SER A 109 -16.31 -9.27 4.16
C SER A 109 -16.59 -7.76 4.31
N HIS A 110 -16.80 -7.31 5.54
CA HIS A 110 -17.11 -5.95 5.91
C HIS A 110 -16.06 -5.47 6.90
N TYR A 111 -15.14 -4.65 6.40
CA TYR A 111 -14.29 -3.75 7.19
C TYR A 111 -15.15 -2.96 8.17
N LYS A 112 -15.41 -3.53 9.36
CA LYS A 112 -16.04 -2.82 10.45
C LYS A 112 -14.94 -2.10 11.19
N LYS A 113 -15.14 -0.80 11.40
CA LYS A 113 -14.27 0.03 12.23
C LYS A 113 -14.40 -0.52 13.66
N GLN A 114 -13.60 -1.53 14.01
CA GLN A 114 -13.44 -1.90 15.41
C GLN A 114 -13.02 -0.61 16.10
N LYS A 115 -13.77 -0.17 17.12
CA LYS A 115 -13.39 1.01 17.90
C LYS A 115 -12.00 0.69 18.45
N PHE A 116 -10.95 1.22 17.82
CA PHE A 116 -9.60 1.23 18.36
C PHE A 116 -9.70 1.98 19.69
N LYS A 117 -9.92 1.23 20.77
CA LYS A 117 -10.03 1.71 22.16
C LYS A 117 -8.66 2.01 22.77
N GLU A 118 -7.58 1.83 22.00
CA GLU A 118 -6.26 2.28 22.40
C GLU A 118 -6.06 3.74 21.96
N LYS A 119 -5.50 4.55 22.88
CA LYS A 119 -5.23 6.01 22.78
C LYS A 119 -4.30 6.44 21.61
N ARG A 120 -4.18 5.65 20.55
CA ARG A 120 -3.29 5.87 19.40
C ARG A 120 -4.06 5.82 18.07
N GLN A 121 -5.17 6.55 17.97
CA GLN A 121 -5.70 6.96 16.66
C GLN A 121 -4.77 8.02 16.06
N THR A 122 -3.58 7.61 15.67
CA THR A 122 -2.69 8.49 14.91
C THR A 122 -3.38 8.77 13.57
N PHE A 123 -3.41 10.03 13.16
CA PHE A 123 -4.12 10.51 11.97
C PHE A 123 -3.86 9.64 10.72
N GLN A 124 -2.66 9.07 10.61
CA GLN A 124 -2.19 8.24 9.50
C GLN A 124 -3.05 6.97 9.34
N TRP A 125 -3.39 6.29 10.43
CA TRP A 125 -4.23 5.09 10.39
C TRP A 125 -5.67 5.39 9.99
N ASN A 126 -6.23 6.50 10.49
CA ASN A 126 -7.56 6.97 10.08
C ASN A 126 -7.58 7.33 8.59
N TRP A 127 -6.54 8.02 8.11
CA TRP A 127 -6.37 8.34 6.69
C TRP A 127 -6.25 7.08 5.84
N TYR A 128 -5.42 6.12 6.25
CA TYR A 128 -5.22 4.85 5.58
C TYR A 128 -6.51 4.06 5.48
N TYR A 129 -7.22 3.88 6.60
CA TYR A 129 -8.50 3.17 6.65
C TYR A 129 -9.56 3.79 5.73
N SER A 130 -9.68 5.12 5.74
CA SER A 130 -10.63 5.84 4.87
C SER A 130 -10.32 5.61 3.39
N ASN A 131 -9.04 5.68 3.00
CA ASN A 131 -8.63 5.44 1.62
C ASN A 131 -8.77 3.97 1.22
N LEU A 132 -8.49 3.04 2.14
CA LEU A 132 -8.67 1.61 1.91
C LEU A 132 -10.15 1.30 1.64
N ARG A 133 -11.06 1.81 2.48
CA ARG A 133 -12.51 1.68 2.24
C ARG A 133 -12.94 2.25 0.89
N GLN A 134 -12.37 3.38 0.48
CA GLN A 134 -12.65 3.96 -0.83
C GLN A 134 -12.18 3.03 -1.96
N VAL A 135 -10.99 2.42 -1.84
CA VAL A 135 -10.52 1.41 -2.82
C VAL A 135 -11.51 0.26 -2.92
N PHE A 136 -11.87 -0.37 -1.79
CA PHE A 136 -12.86 -1.47 -1.79
C PHE A 136 -14.20 -1.08 -2.38
N ARG A 137 -14.71 0.10 -2.03
CA ARG A 137 -15.97 0.62 -2.58
C ARG A 137 -15.90 0.74 -4.10
N LEU A 138 -14.80 1.25 -4.64
CA LEU A 138 -14.61 1.41 -6.08
C LEU A 138 -14.51 0.08 -6.83
N TYR A 139 -13.94 -0.97 -6.23
CA TYR A 139 -14.01 -2.32 -6.81
C TYR A 139 -15.44 -2.85 -6.83
N LYS A 140 -16.16 -2.69 -5.70
CA LYS A 140 -17.56 -3.12 -5.59
C LYS A 140 -18.49 -2.39 -6.57
N GLU A 141 -18.31 -1.08 -6.75
CA GLU A 141 -19.06 -0.28 -7.73
C GLU A 141 -18.85 -0.75 -9.18
N LEU A 142 -17.73 -1.42 -9.46
CA LEU A 142 -17.44 -2.03 -10.77
C LEU A 142 -17.89 -3.50 -10.86
N GLY A 143 -18.61 -4.02 -9.86
CA GLY A 143 -18.99 -5.45 -9.80
C GLY A 143 -17.82 -6.39 -9.50
N LYS A 144 -16.68 -5.87 -9.03
CA LYS A 144 -15.45 -6.64 -8.80
C LYS A 144 -15.22 -6.94 -7.33
N GLU A 145 -14.54 -8.05 -7.07
CA GLU A 145 -14.05 -8.42 -5.76
C GLU A 145 -12.56 -8.09 -5.62
N LEU A 146 -12.17 -7.56 -4.46
CA LEU A 146 -10.78 -7.33 -4.07
C LEU A 146 -10.49 -8.12 -2.79
N THR A 147 -9.44 -8.92 -2.80
CA THR A 147 -8.93 -9.65 -1.63
C THR A 147 -7.51 -9.18 -1.35
N LEU A 148 -7.22 -8.85 -0.09
CA LEU A 148 -5.90 -8.40 0.34
C LEU A 148 -5.31 -9.36 1.37
N GLU A 149 -4.10 -9.81 1.09
CA GLU A 149 -3.26 -10.57 2.02
C GLU A 149 -2.05 -9.72 2.38
N ILE A 150 -1.86 -9.45 3.68
CA ILE A 150 -0.70 -8.67 4.15
C ILE A 150 0.35 -9.61 4.71
N GLU A 151 1.53 -9.58 4.10
CA GLU A 151 2.69 -10.34 4.52
C GLU A 151 3.82 -9.39 4.91
N TRP A 152 4.36 -9.61 6.11
CA TRP A 152 5.53 -8.86 6.57
C TRP A 152 6.77 -9.55 6.00
N CYS A 153 7.62 -8.78 5.33
CA CYS A 153 8.95 -9.20 4.93
C CYS A 153 9.99 -8.37 5.68
N GLN A 154 11.04 -9.02 6.17
CA GLN A 154 12.06 -8.29 6.92
C GLN A 154 12.81 -7.30 6.01
N GLY A 155 12.88 -6.04 6.43
CA GLY A 155 13.70 -5.03 5.75
C GLY A 155 15.18 -5.42 5.78
N HIS A 156 15.91 -5.16 4.69
CA HIS A 156 17.34 -5.45 4.55
C HIS A 156 17.72 -6.94 4.70
N ALA A 157 16.78 -7.86 4.49
CA ALA A 157 17.01 -9.31 4.56
C ALA A 157 17.29 -9.97 3.20
N GLY A 158 17.68 -9.21 2.16
CA GLY A 158 17.97 -9.77 0.83
C GLY A 158 16.73 -10.08 -0.02
N VAL A 159 15.53 -9.68 0.41
CA VAL A 159 14.32 -9.78 -0.43
C VAL A 159 14.42 -8.75 -1.55
N PHE A 160 14.90 -9.19 -2.71
CA PHE A 160 15.27 -8.34 -3.84
C PHE A 160 14.24 -7.24 -4.15
N TRP A 161 12.97 -7.61 -4.31
CA TRP A 161 11.93 -6.65 -4.68
C TRP A 161 11.57 -5.66 -3.56
N ASN A 162 11.70 -6.06 -2.30
CA ASN A 162 11.55 -5.16 -1.15
C ASN A 162 12.67 -4.10 -1.16
N GLU A 163 13.90 -4.52 -1.41
CA GLU A 163 15.05 -3.61 -1.52
C GLU A 163 14.93 -2.66 -2.72
N GLN A 164 14.37 -3.13 -3.83
CA GLN A 164 14.07 -2.28 -4.98
C GLN A 164 13.00 -1.22 -4.64
N ALA A 165 11.94 -1.59 -3.91
CA ALA A 165 10.93 -0.63 -3.45
C ALA A 165 11.56 0.44 -2.53
N ASN A 166 12.39 0.03 -1.58
CA ASN A 166 13.14 0.94 -0.70
C ASN A 166 14.08 1.88 -1.46
N SER A 167 14.82 1.34 -2.43
CA SER A 167 15.67 2.15 -3.32
C SER A 167 14.85 3.19 -4.09
N LEU A 168 13.67 2.83 -4.59
CA LEU A 168 12.77 3.75 -5.29
C LEU A 168 12.26 4.86 -4.38
N ALA A 169 11.79 4.54 -3.16
CA ALA A 169 11.32 5.52 -2.20
C ALA A 169 12.46 6.48 -1.79
N ARG A 170 13.63 5.95 -1.44
CA ARG A 170 14.82 6.74 -1.07
C ARG A 170 15.28 7.71 -2.16
N LYS A 171 15.20 7.31 -3.44
CA LYS A 171 15.59 8.18 -4.57
C LYS A 171 14.81 9.50 -4.57
N VAL A 172 13.58 9.52 -4.07
CA VAL A 172 12.71 10.71 -4.06
C VAL A 172 13.06 11.66 -2.92
N VAL A 173 13.43 11.13 -1.75
CA VAL A 173 13.76 11.93 -0.56
C VAL A 173 15.26 12.24 -0.43
N LYS A 174 16.10 11.80 -1.36
CA LYS A 174 17.52 12.22 -1.40
C LYS A 174 17.62 13.71 -1.74
N LYS A 175 18.60 14.38 -1.11
CA LYS A 175 19.01 15.74 -1.51
C LYS A 175 19.60 15.62 -2.91
N SER A 176 19.14 16.41 -3.87
CA SER A 176 19.88 16.59 -5.13
C SER A 176 21.28 17.05 -4.72
N LYS A 177 22.32 16.30 -5.10
CA LYS A 177 23.68 16.85 -5.06
C LYS A 177 23.64 18.01 -6.06
N SER A 178 23.79 19.23 -5.56
CA SER A 178 24.12 20.37 -6.41
C SER A 178 25.37 19.98 -7.19
N LYS A 179 25.23 19.86 -8.52
CA LYS A 179 26.36 19.93 -9.43
C LYS A 179 26.80 21.39 -9.47
#